data_AF-A0A2P5YYB4-F1
#
_entry.id   AF-A0A2P5YYB4-F1
#
_cell.length_a   1.000
_cell.length_b   1.000
_cell.length_c   1.000
_cell.angle_alpha   90.00
_cell.angle_beta   90.00
_cell.angle_gamma   90.00
#
_symmetry.space_group_name_H-M   'P 1'
#
loop_
_entity.id
_entity.type
_entity.pdbx_description
1 polymer ?
#
loop_
_entity_poly.entity_id
_entity_poly.type
_entity_poly.pdbx_seq_one_letter_code
_entity_poly.pdbx_strand_id
1 'polypeptide(L)'
;FAATQTGSAALASGTATASGSFSGMVVNGVTIASVSVAVGDVGSDISKKIASAINDKLAQTGVYASVDSTSGALKLESVKGGQDFSFTAGSATGATGVTFSNAGIAASAAATAGTTNYLADVDISTFQGAQKALSIIDNALTSVNSSRADMGAIQNRFTSTIANLSSTSENLSASRSRIRDTDYAKETAELTRTQILQQAGTAMLAQAKQAPQSVLSLLQG
;
A
#
# COMPACT_ATOMS: atom_id res chain seq x y z
N PHE A 1 -19.48 -0.04 2.68
CA PHE A 1 -19.38 1.38 3.11
C PHE A 1 -19.72 1.48 4.58
N ALA A 2 -19.43 2.59 5.27
CA ALA A 2 -19.70 2.68 6.70
C ALA A 2 -21.19 2.58 7.04
N ALA A 3 -21.46 2.31 8.31
CA ALA A 3 -22.81 2.33 8.85
C ALA A 3 -23.44 3.70 8.61
N THR A 4 -24.39 3.77 7.67
CA THR A 4 -25.25 4.95 7.52
C THR A 4 -26.39 4.83 8.52
N GLN A 5 -26.54 5.85 9.35
CA GLN A 5 -27.66 5.94 10.27
C GLN A 5 -28.54 7.13 9.91
N THR A 6 -29.59 6.87 9.14
CA THR A 6 -30.62 7.86 8.77
C THR A 6 -31.70 7.99 9.85
N GLY A 7 -31.29 8.01 11.12
CA GLY A 7 -32.19 8.11 12.28
C GLY A 7 -32.80 9.50 12.40
N SER A 8 -34.13 9.61 12.30
CA SER A 8 -34.83 10.86 11.93
C SER A 8 -35.83 11.36 12.99
N ALA A 9 -35.38 11.63 14.21
CA ALA A 9 -36.17 12.45 15.15
C ALA A 9 -35.42 13.73 15.55
N ALA A 10 -36.19 14.75 15.94
CA ALA A 10 -35.65 16.00 16.46
C ALA A 10 -34.94 15.75 17.80
N LEU A 11 -33.62 16.05 17.87
CA LEU A 11 -32.86 15.89 19.11
C LEU A 11 -33.34 16.82 20.21
N ALA A 12 -33.84 17.98 19.83
CA ALA A 12 -34.39 18.97 20.73
C ALA A 12 -35.78 19.38 20.23
N SER A 13 -36.73 19.50 21.15
CA SER A 13 -38.07 20.00 20.89
C SER A 13 -38.50 20.99 21.98
N GLY A 14 -39.43 21.87 21.64
CA GLY A 14 -39.82 22.99 22.50
C GLY A 14 -38.98 24.25 22.26
N THR A 15 -39.12 25.20 23.17
CA THR A 15 -38.45 26.52 23.13
C THR A 15 -37.79 26.77 24.47
N ALA A 16 -36.51 27.13 24.44
CA ALA A 16 -35.75 27.40 25.65
C ALA A 16 -36.32 28.61 26.40
N THR A 17 -36.70 28.40 27.66
CA THR A 17 -37.17 29.46 28.57
C THR A 17 -36.06 29.95 29.51
N ALA A 18 -34.96 29.20 29.62
CA ALA A 18 -33.75 29.60 30.33
C ALA A 18 -32.50 29.22 29.52
N SER A 19 -31.42 29.97 29.72
CA SER A 19 -30.12 29.64 29.14
C SER A 19 -29.51 28.39 29.78
N GLY A 20 -28.85 27.57 28.98
CA GLY A 20 -28.17 26.38 29.46
C GLY A 20 -27.16 25.84 28.44
N SER A 21 -26.78 24.59 28.60
CA SER A 21 -25.86 23.91 27.69
C SER A 21 -26.22 22.45 27.52
N PHE A 22 -25.94 21.90 26.34
CA PHE A 22 -25.94 20.47 26.06
C PHE A 22 -24.50 19.98 25.92
N SER A 23 -24.07 19.02 26.75
CA SER A 23 -22.67 18.57 26.82
C SER A 23 -22.55 17.06 27.02
N GLY A 24 -21.34 16.51 26.85
CA GLY A 24 -21.06 15.09 27.05
C GLY A 24 -21.41 14.19 25.86
N MET A 25 -21.72 14.76 24.69
CA MET A 25 -21.93 13.99 23.47
C MET A 25 -20.61 13.37 23.00
N VAL A 26 -20.65 12.11 22.59
CA VAL A 26 -19.52 11.39 21.99
C VAL A 26 -19.96 10.74 20.68
N VAL A 27 -19.18 10.93 19.62
CA VAL A 27 -19.41 10.32 18.30
C VAL A 27 -18.14 9.60 17.88
N ASN A 28 -18.21 8.30 17.58
CA ASN A 28 -17.05 7.48 17.21
C ASN A 28 -15.88 7.62 18.20
N GLY A 29 -16.18 7.66 19.50
CA GLY A 29 -15.19 7.83 20.57
C GLY A 29 -14.63 9.25 20.74
N VAL A 30 -15.05 10.22 19.91
CA VAL A 30 -14.62 11.61 19.99
C VAL A 30 -15.65 12.45 20.73
N THR A 31 -15.23 13.15 21.78
CA THR A 31 -16.08 14.11 22.50
C THR A 31 -16.38 15.33 21.65
N ILE A 32 -17.66 15.68 21.55
CA ILE A 32 -18.14 16.86 20.86
C ILE A 32 -18.19 18.04 21.82
N ALA A 33 -17.91 19.24 21.31
CA ALA A 33 -17.94 20.46 22.10
C ALA A 33 -19.34 20.72 22.68
N SER A 34 -19.39 21.32 23.86
CA SER A 34 -20.65 21.72 24.49
C SER A 34 -21.39 22.75 23.63
N VAL A 35 -22.69 22.56 23.47
CA VAL A 35 -23.56 23.46 22.71
C VAL A 35 -24.31 24.37 23.67
N SER A 36 -24.18 25.68 23.50
CA SER A 36 -24.95 26.66 24.28
C SER A 36 -26.40 26.72 23.81
N VAL A 37 -27.33 26.71 24.76
CA VAL A 37 -28.75 26.95 24.55
C VAL A 37 -29.08 28.33 25.12
N ALA A 38 -29.51 29.26 24.27
CA ALA A 38 -29.94 30.60 24.66
C ALA A 38 -31.47 30.63 24.86
N VAL A 39 -31.94 31.58 25.66
CA VAL A 39 -33.38 31.83 25.82
C VAL A 39 -33.97 32.17 24.45
N GLY A 40 -35.08 31.52 24.09
CA GLY A 40 -35.75 31.68 22.81
C GLY A 40 -35.27 30.76 21.69
N ASP A 41 -34.17 30.02 21.88
CA ASP A 41 -33.78 28.98 20.93
C ASP A 41 -34.90 27.94 20.82
N VAL A 42 -35.36 27.65 19.61
CA VAL A 42 -36.26 26.52 19.35
C VAL A 42 -35.46 25.25 19.11
N GLY A 43 -36.12 24.10 19.26
CA GLY A 43 -35.48 22.79 19.06
C GLY A 43 -34.69 22.65 17.76
N SER A 44 -35.16 23.24 16.65
CA SER A 44 -34.44 23.20 15.37
C SER A 44 -33.16 24.03 15.37
N ASP A 45 -33.10 25.15 16.09
CA ASP A 45 -31.88 25.95 16.24
C ASP A 45 -30.84 25.23 17.08
N ILE A 46 -31.29 24.54 18.14
CA ILE A 46 -30.43 23.71 18.97
C ILE A 46 -29.89 22.53 18.15
N SER A 47 -30.73 21.84 17.38
CA SER A 47 -30.30 20.78 16.46
C SER A 47 -29.26 21.27 15.45
N LYS A 48 -29.39 22.50 14.90
CA LYS A 48 -28.39 23.09 13.99
C LYS A 48 -27.07 23.36 14.70
N LYS A 49 -27.10 23.90 15.93
CA LYS A 49 -25.89 24.11 16.73
C LYS A 49 -25.20 22.79 17.06
N ILE A 50 -25.96 21.74 17.38
CA ILE A 50 -25.44 20.38 17.56
C ILE A 50 -24.81 19.85 16.27
N ALA A 51 -25.49 19.98 15.13
CA ALA A 51 -24.95 19.56 13.83
C ALA A 51 -23.62 20.25 13.52
N SER A 52 -23.52 21.56 13.78
CA SER A 52 -22.27 22.32 13.63
C SER A 52 -21.17 21.76 14.53
N ALA A 53 -21.45 21.53 15.81
CA ALA A 53 -20.46 21.01 16.75
C ALA A 53 -19.94 19.61 16.36
N ILE A 54 -20.81 18.75 15.79
CA ILE A 54 -20.39 17.45 15.24
C ILE A 54 -19.52 17.64 13.99
N ASN A 55 -19.93 18.52 13.08
CA ASN A 55 -19.22 18.80 11.84
C ASN A 55 -17.84 19.44 12.06
N ASP A 56 -17.65 20.23 13.12
CA ASP A 56 -16.35 20.77 13.52
C ASP A 56 -15.34 19.66 13.89
N LYS A 57 -15.84 18.47 14.25
CA LYS A 57 -15.03 17.28 14.54
C LYS A 57 -15.09 16.23 13.42
N LEU A 58 -15.65 16.55 12.25
CA LEU A 58 -15.85 15.61 11.14
C LEU A 58 -14.57 14.91 10.69
N ALA A 59 -13.44 15.62 10.65
CA ALA A 59 -12.16 15.03 10.26
C ALA A 59 -11.74 13.87 11.19
N GLN A 60 -12.13 13.93 12.47
CA GLN A 60 -11.83 12.94 13.49
C GLN A 60 -12.93 11.89 13.60
N THR A 61 -14.20 12.31 13.65
CA THR A 61 -15.37 11.41 13.81
C THR A 61 -15.66 10.62 12.54
N GLY A 62 -15.41 11.20 11.36
CA GLY A 62 -15.83 10.63 10.08
C GLY A 62 -17.34 10.70 9.82
N VAL A 63 -18.07 11.48 10.62
CA VAL A 63 -19.53 11.62 10.56
C VAL A 63 -19.90 13.05 10.18
N TYR A 64 -20.77 13.18 9.19
CA TYR A 64 -21.41 14.44 8.81
C TYR A 64 -22.81 14.50 9.43
N ALA A 65 -23.14 15.64 10.04
CA ALA A 65 -24.43 15.91 10.62
C ALA A 65 -25.17 16.96 9.78
N SER A 66 -26.43 16.69 9.45
CA SER A 66 -27.32 17.64 8.77
C SER A 66 -28.65 17.73 9.50
N VAL A 67 -29.34 18.87 9.40
CA VAL A 67 -30.66 19.06 10.00
C VAL A 67 -31.69 19.16 8.89
N ASP A 68 -32.73 18.33 8.98
CA ASP A 68 -33.85 18.37 8.06
C ASP A 68 -34.65 19.67 8.29
N SER A 69 -34.79 20.48 7.24
CA SER A 69 -35.44 21.79 7.31
C SER A 69 -36.92 21.72 7.68
N THR A 70 -37.57 20.57 7.46
CA THR A 70 -39.00 20.38 7.64
C THR A 70 -39.30 19.76 9.00
N SER A 71 -38.54 18.73 9.40
CA SER A 71 -38.77 18.01 10.66
C SER A 71 -37.91 18.50 11.83
N GLY A 72 -36.85 19.29 11.58
CA GLY A 72 -35.86 19.65 12.60
C GLY A 72 -35.03 18.46 13.11
N ALA A 73 -35.17 17.30 12.46
CA ALA A 73 -34.46 16.07 12.79
C ALA A 73 -32.99 16.18 12.41
N LEU A 74 -32.11 15.70 13.29
CA LEU A 74 -30.68 15.57 13.01
C LEU A 74 -30.46 14.25 12.27
N LYS A 75 -29.79 14.31 11.13
CA LYS A 75 -29.35 13.19 10.31
C LYS A 75 -27.84 13.06 10.46
N LEU A 76 -27.35 11.85 10.73
CA LEU A 76 -25.93 11.57 10.94
C LEU A 76 -25.46 10.54 9.93
N GLU A 77 -24.70 10.98 8.96
CA GLU A 77 -24.20 10.13 7.90
C GLU A 77 -22.69 9.96 8.02
N SER A 78 -22.24 8.70 8.05
CA SER A 78 -20.82 8.42 7.93
C SER A 78 -20.33 8.75 6.51
N VAL A 79 -19.22 9.48 6.44
CA VAL A 79 -18.55 9.87 5.19
C VAL A 79 -17.24 9.14 4.95
N LYS A 80 -16.73 8.41 5.95
CA LYS A 80 -15.55 7.53 5.82
C LYS A 80 -15.99 6.08 5.74
N GLY A 81 -15.44 5.31 4.80
CA GLY A 81 -15.73 3.87 4.69
C GLY A 81 -15.11 3.04 5.83
N GLY A 82 -15.70 1.87 6.12
CA GLY A 82 -15.09 0.84 6.98
C GLY A 82 -15.12 1.09 8.48
N GLN A 83 -15.68 2.22 8.93
CA GLN A 83 -15.80 2.55 10.35
C GLN A 83 -17.19 2.20 10.87
N ASP A 84 -17.24 1.53 12.03
CA ASP A 84 -18.45 1.41 12.83
C ASP A 84 -18.92 2.80 13.28
N PHE A 85 -20.23 2.94 13.43
CA PHE A 85 -20.83 4.13 14.00
C PHE A 85 -21.11 3.90 15.49
N SER A 86 -20.72 4.84 16.33
CA SER A 86 -21.15 4.91 17.73
C SER A 86 -21.55 6.34 18.10
N PHE A 87 -22.64 6.44 18.84
CA PHE A 87 -23.21 7.68 19.32
C PHE A 87 -23.60 7.54 20.79
N THR A 88 -23.04 8.41 21.62
CA THR A 88 -23.47 8.59 23.00
C THR A 88 -24.11 9.96 23.12
N ALA A 89 -25.37 9.97 23.53
CA ALA A 89 -26.11 11.22 23.72
C ALA A 89 -25.50 12.03 24.87
N GLY A 90 -25.44 13.35 24.67
CA GLY A 90 -25.13 14.29 25.75
C GLY A 90 -26.31 14.50 26.70
N SER A 91 -26.08 15.33 27.71
CA SER A 91 -27.07 15.77 28.69
C SER A 91 -27.19 17.29 28.72
N ALA A 92 -28.39 17.79 28.97
CA ALA A 92 -28.66 19.21 29.12
C ALA A 92 -28.49 19.67 30.57
N THR A 93 -27.97 20.88 30.77
CA THR A 93 -27.87 21.56 32.06
C THR A 93 -28.44 22.97 31.92
N GLY A 94 -29.41 23.36 32.75
CA GLY A 94 -30.00 24.72 32.77
C GLY A 94 -30.96 25.09 31.62
N ALA A 95 -31.02 24.30 30.54
CA ALA A 95 -31.85 24.56 29.37
C ALA A 95 -33.34 24.18 29.57
N THR A 96 -34.04 24.91 30.45
CA THR A 96 -35.47 24.67 30.72
C THR A 96 -36.34 24.97 29.50
N GLY A 97 -37.46 24.26 29.34
CA GLY A 97 -38.39 24.45 28.21
C GLY A 97 -38.02 23.67 26.94
N VAL A 98 -36.85 23.02 26.93
CA VAL A 98 -36.40 22.14 25.84
C VAL A 98 -36.40 20.70 26.31
N THR A 99 -36.96 19.79 25.50
CA THR A 99 -36.84 18.34 25.70
C THR A 99 -35.82 17.78 24.74
N PHE A 100 -34.80 17.10 25.26
CA PHE A 100 -33.80 16.40 24.46
C PHE A 100 -34.15 14.92 24.33
N SER A 101 -34.22 14.41 23.09
CA SER A 101 -34.51 13.00 22.81
C SER A 101 -33.62 12.48 21.69
N ASN A 102 -32.90 11.40 21.93
CA ASN A 102 -32.11 10.71 20.89
C ASN A 102 -32.91 9.63 20.15
N ALA A 103 -34.25 9.61 20.31
CA ALA A 103 -35.09 8.62 19.66
C ALA A 103 -34.80 8.55 18.15
N GLY A 104 -34.54 7.35 17.63
CA GLY A 104 -34.21 7.15 16.22
C GLY A 104 -32.71 7.18 15.88
N ILE A 105 -31.85 7.74 16.74
CA ILE A 105 -30.38 7.64 16.59
C ILE A 105 -29.93 6.41 17.37
N ALA A 106 -29.51 5.35 16.67
CA ALA A 106 -29.01 4.16 17.34
C ALA A 106 -27.66 4.44 18.01
N ALA A 107 -27.47 3.93 19.23
CA ALA A 107 -26.22 4.10 19.98
C ALA A 107 -25.00 3.51 19.26
N SER A 108 -25.22 2.47 18.46
CA SER A 108 -24.20 1.88 17.61
C SER A 108 -24.82 1.30 16.35
N ALA A 109 -24.10 1.37 15.24
CA ALA A 109 -24.41 0.62 14.03
C ALA A 109 -23.11 0.06 13.46
N ALA A 110 -23.08 -1.25 13.24
CA ALA A 110 -21.94 -1.91 12.62
C ALA A 110 -21.83 -1.51 11.15
N ALA A 111 -20.60 -1.29 10.69
CA ALA A 111 -20.34 -1.08 9.28
C ALA A 111 -20.85 -2.29 8.49
N THR A 112 -21.88 -2.08 7.67
CA THR A 112 -22.32 -3.12 6.75
C THR A 112 -21.29 -3.24 5.64
N ALA A 113 -20.80 -4.46 5.39
CA ALA A 113 -20.03 -4.79 4.20
C ALA A 113 -20.95 -4.70 2.97
N GLY A 114 -21.32 -3.48 2.59
CA GLY A 114 -22.33 -3.18 1.58
C GLY A 114 -21.76 -2.31 0.47
N THR A 115 -21.83 -2.89 -0.73
CA THR A 115 -21.63 -2.33 -2.08
C THR A 115 -20.35 -1.55 -2.34
N THR A 116 -19.50 -2.07 -3.21
CA THR A 116 -18.42 -1.32 -3.85
C THR A 116 -19.03 -0.15 -4.63
N ASN A 117 -19.16 1.04 -4.01
CA ASN A 117 -19.41 2.26 -4.77
C ASN A 117 -18.13 2.54 -5.54
N TYR A 118 -18.20 2.43 -6.87
CA TYR A 118 -17.11 2.83 -7.72
C TYR A 118 -17.02 4.35 -7.71
N LEU A 119 -15.85 4.90 -8.03
CA LEU A 119 -15.70 6.35 -8.17
C LEU A 119 -16.70 6.93 -9.19
N ALA A 120 -17.12 6.14 -10.18
CA ALA A 120 -18.13 6.49 -11.17
C ALA A 120 -19.54 6.71 -10.57
N ASP A 121 -19.84 6.09 -9.43
CA ASP A 121 -21.17 6.16 -8.79
C ASP A 121 -21.26 7.32 -7.78
N VAL A 122 -20.17 8.05 -7.56
CA VAL A 122 -20.09 9.11 -6.54
C VAL A 122 -20.45 10.45 -7.15
N ASP A 123 -21.54 11.04 -6.69
CA ASP A 123 -21.89 12.42 -6.99
C ASP A 123 -21.14 13.38 -6.03
N ILE A 124 -20.45 14.38 -6.58
CA ILE A 124 -19.66 15.39 -5.84
C ILE A 124 -20.46 16.69 -5.64
N SER A 125 -21.68 16.78 -6.20
CA SER A 125 -22.55 17.96 -6.09
C SER A 125 -22.92 18.31 -4.65
N THR A 126 -22.83 17.34 -3.74
CA THR A 126 -23.10 17.52 -2.31
C THR A 126 -21.82 17.43 -1.49
N PHE A 127 -21.76 18.15 -0.37
CA PHE A 127 -20.65 18.07 0.58
C PHE A 127 -20.39 16.62 1.05
N GLN A 128 -21.46 15.89 1.35
CA GLN A 128 -21.38 14.48 1.75
C GLN A 128 -20.77 13.61 0.65
N GLY A 129 -21.21 13.82 -0.60
CA GLY A 129 -20.72 13.13 -1.77
C GLY A 129 -19.23 13.40 -2.02
N ALA A 130 -18.80 14.67 -1.91
CA ALA A 130 -17.40 15.06 -2.00
C ALA A 130 -16.53 14.39 -0.93
N GLN A 131 -16.97 14.34 0.32
CA GLN A 131 -16.23 13.67 1.41
C GLN A 131 -16.11 12.16 1.19
N LYS A 132 -17.18 11.52 0.69
CA LYS A 132 -17.15 10.11 0.30
C LYS A 132 -16.20 9.87 -0.88
N ALA A 133 -16.21 10.75 -1.88
CA ALA A 133 -15.31 10.70 -3.03
C ALA A 133 -13.84 10.74 -2.58
N LEU A 134 -13.50 11.67 -1.67
CA LEU A 134 -12.15 11.76 -1.11
C LEU A 134 -11.73 10.46 -0.42
N SER A 135 -12.60 9.86 0.40
CA SER A 135 -12.29 8.57 1.04
C SER A 135 -12.09 7.44 0.04
N ILE A 136 -12.87 7.38 -1.05
CA ILE A 136 -12.70 6.37 -2.10
C ILE A 136 -11.40 6.58 -2.87
N ILE A 137 -11.09 7.82 -3.24
CA ILE A 137 -9.87 8.18 -3.97
C ILE A 137 -8.64 7.84 -3.12
N ASP A 138 -8.64 8.15 -1.82
CA ASP A 138 -7.52 7.87 -0.93
C ASP A 138 -7.22 6.36 -0.82
N ASN A 139 -8.28 5.55 -0.71
CA ASN A 139 -8.16 4.09 -0.74
C ASN A 139 -7.64 3.58 -2.10
N ALA A 140 -8.12 4.15 -3.21
CA ALA A 140 -7.66 3.79 -4.55
C ALA A 140 -6.18 4.16 -4.77
N LEU A 141 -5.76 5.35 -4.33
CA LEU A 141 -4.37 5.80 -4.39
C LEU A 141 -3.46 4.93 -3.53
N THR A 142 -3.92 4.54 -2.34
CA THR A 142 -3.19 3.59 -1.47
C THR A 142 -2.97 2.26 -2.18
N SER A 143 -4.00 1.71 -2.84
CA SER A 143 -3.90 0.47 -3.62
C SER A 143 -2.92 0.58 -4.80
N VAL A 144 -2.98 1.68 -5.55
CA VAL A 144 -2.04 1.95 -6.66
C VAL A 144 -0.60 2.09 -6.14
N ASN A 145 -0.41 2.82 -5.04
CA ASN A 145 0.91 3.00 -4.44
C ASN A 145 1.49 1.69 -3.90
N SER A 146 0.66 0.82 -3.30
CA SER A 146 1.07 -0.53 -2.90
C SER A 146 1.54 -1.33 -4.11
N SER A 147 0.76 -1.31 -5.20
CA SER A 147 1.13 -2.01 -6.44
C SER A 147 2.44 -1.48 -7.02
N ARG A 148 2.66 -0.15 -7.00
CA ARG A 148 3.92 0.46 -7.44
C ARG A 148 5.11 0.08 -6.54
N ALA A 149 4.89 0.00 -5.23
CA ALA A 149 5.92 -0.44 -4.29
C ALA A 149 6.32 -1.90 -4.57
N ASP A 150 5.35 -2.79 -4.80
CA ASP A 150 5.60 -4.19 -5.16
C ASP A 150 6.37 -4.30 -6.48
N MET A 151 5.97 -3.53 -7.50
CA MET A 151 6.71 -3.48 -8.77
C MET A 151 8.14 -2.95 -8.60
N GLY A 152 8.35 -1.95 -7.75
CA GLY A 152 9.69 -1.45 -7.41
C GLY A 152 10.55 -2.50 -6.70
N ALA A 153 9.96 -3.26 -5.77
CA ALA A 153 10.63 -4.36 -5.10
C ALA A 153 11.03 -5.47 -6.10
N ILE A 154 10.15 -5.81 -7.04
CA ILE A 154 10.43 -6.76 -8.11
C ILE A 154 11.56 -6.26 -9.02
N GLN A 155 11.57 -4.98 -9.40
CA GLN A 155 12.65 -4.39 -10.18
C GLN A 155 14.00 -4.50 -9.46
N ASN A 156 14.05 -4.19 -8.16
CA ASN A 156 15.27 -4.35 -7.35
C ASN A 156 15.77 -5.79 -7.32
N ARG A 157 14.84 -6.75 -7.19
CA ARG A 157 15.14 -8.18 -7.24
C ARG A 157 15.68 -8.59 -8.62
N PHE A 158 15.09 -8.10 -9.71
CA PHE A 158 15.61 -8.37 -11.06
C PHE A 158 17.00 -7.81 -11.25
N THR A 159 17.27 -6.55 -10.89
CA THR A 159 18.60 -5.95 -10.98
C THR A 159 19.64 -6.75 -10.20
N SER A 160 19.31 -7.17 -8.98
CA SER A 160 20.22 -7.98 -8.14
C SER A 160 20.47 -9.36 -8.75
N THR A 161 19.43 -9.99 -9.29
CA THR A 161 19.53 -11.31 -9.93
C THR A 161 20.36 -11.23 -11.21
N ILE A 162 20.17 -10.19 -12.03
CA ILE A 162 20.95 -9.94 -13.25
C ILE A 162 22.42 -9.71 -12.92
N ALA A 163 22.73 -8.89 -11.91
CA ALA A 163 24.12 -8.64 -11.49
C ALA A 163 24.82 -9.92 -11.02
N ASN A 164 24.10 -10.75 -10.24
CA ASN A 164 24.61 -12.05 -9.80
C ASN A 164 24.84 -13.01 -10.99
N LEU A 165 23.86 -13.11 -11.90
CA LEU A 165 23.96 -13.94 -13.10
C LEU A 165 25.11 -13.50 -14.01
N SER A 166 25.31 -12.18 -14.18
CA SER A 166 26.42 -11.62 -14.96
C SER A 166 27.77 -12.02 -14.36
N SER A 167 27.93 -11.85 -13.06
CA SER A 167 29.16 -12.24 -12.34
C SER A 167 29.42 -13.75 -12.43
N THR A 168 28.36 -14.55 -12.30
CA THR A 168 28.44 -16.02 -12.44
C THR A 168 28.82 -16.42 -13.87
N SER A 169 28.25 -15.77 -14.88
CA SER A 169 28.56 -16.00 -16.30
C SER A 169 30.02 -15.67 -16.61
N GLU A 170 30.54 -14.54 -16.10
CA GLU A 170 31.94 -14.16 -16.26
C GLU A 170 32.89 -15.17 -15.60
N ASN A 171 32.61 -15.56 -14.36
CA ASN A 171 33.38 -16.57 -13.64
C ASN A 171 33.36 -17.94 -14.35
N LEU A 172 32.21 -18.35 -14.89
CA LEU A 172 32.07 -19.59 -15.64
C LEU A 172 32.83 -19.53 -16.97
N SER A 173 32.77 -18.40 -17.68
CA SER A 173 33.52 -18.17 -18.92
C SER A 173 35.03 -18.23 -18.67
N ALA A 174 35.51 -17.54 -17.64
CA ALA A 174 36.92 -17.56 -17.23
C ALA A 174 37.39 -18.97 -16.83
N SER A 175 36.56 -19.71 -16.09
CA SER A 175 36.84 -21.10 -15.73
C SER A 175 36.91 -22.00 -16.96
N ARG A 176 35.99 -21.83 -17.92
CA ARG A 176 35.98 -22.57 -19.18
C ARG A 176 37.19 -22.25 -20.06
N SER A 177 37.60 -20.98 -20.16
CA SER A 177 38.82 -20.57 -20.88
C SER A 177 40.05 -21.19 -20.23
N ARG A 178 40.20 -21.13 -18.90
CA ARG A 178 41.33 -21.79 -18.22
C ARG A 178 41.41 -23.28 -18.52
N ILE A 179 40.29 -24.00 -18.50
CA ILE A 179 40.27 -25.44 -18.83
C ILE A 179 40.68 -25.62 -20.30
N ARG A 180 40.02 -24.93 -21.23
CA ARG A 180 40.25 -25.10 -22.68
C ARG A 180 41.65 -24.67 -23.12
N ASP A 181 42.15 -23.53 -22.63
CA ASP A 181 43.46 -22.99 -22.99
C ASP A 181 44.59 -23.87 -22.42
N THR A 182 44.41 -24.43 -21.22
CA THR A 182 45.39 -25.37 -20.64
C THR A 182 45.41 -26.70 -21.39
N ASP A 183 44.23 -27.24 -21.75
CA ASP A 183 44.14 -28.46 -22.55
C ASP A 183 44.77 -28.25 -23.94
N TYR A 184 44.53 -27.09 -24.56
CA TYR A 184 45.11 -26.76 -25.87
C TYR A 184 46.64 -26.63 -25.80
N ALA A 185 47.16 -25.97 -24.75
CA ALA A 185 48.60 -25.86 -24.53
C ALA A 185 49.26 -27.25 -24.33
N LYS A 186 48.61 -28.14 -23.57
CA LYS A 186 49.10 -29.50 -23.33
C LYS A 186 49.11 -30.35 -24.61
N GLU A 187 48.00 -30.35 -25.37
CA GLU A 187 47.88 -31.10 -26.62
C GLU A 187 48.91 -30.62 -27.66
N THR A 188 49.08 -29.29 -27.79
CA THR A 188 50.05 -28.69 -28.72
C THR A 188 51.50 -29.04 -28.32
N ALA A 189 51.80 -29.06 -27.02
CA ALA A 189 53.11 -29.46 -26.52
C ALA A 189 53.39 -30.95 -26.79
N GLU A 190 52.41 -31.84 -26.60
CA GLU A 190 52.54 -33.26 -26.93
C GLU A 190 52.67 -33.49 -28.44
N LEU A 191 51.89 -32.77 -29.27
CA LEU A 191 52.02 -32.81 -30.72
C LEU A 191 53.43 -32.39 -31.16
N THR A 192 53.94 -31.29 -30.59
CA THR A 192 55.28 -30.77 -30.90
C THR A 192 56.37 -31.75 -30.43
N ARG A 193 56.25 -32.30 -29.21
CA ARG A 193 57.16 -33.35 -28.72
C ARG A 193 57.16 -34.55 -29.66
N THR A 194 55.99 -34.99 -30.10
CA THR A 194 55.85 -36.13 -31.02
C THR A 194 56.50 -35.86 -32.37
N GLN A 195 56.32 -34.66 -32.93
CA GLN A 195 56.98 -34.25 -34.17
C GLN A 195 58.51 -34.18 -34.02
N ILE A 196 59.02 -33.62 -32.91
CA ILE A 196 60.46 -33.58 -32.62
C ILE A 196 61.02 -35.00 -32.47
N LEU A 197 60.33 -35.89 -31.76
CA LEU A 197 60.74 -37.30 -31.63
C LEU A 197 60.76 -38.03 -32.97
N GLN A 198 59.81 -37.76 -33.87
CA GLN A 198 59.80 -38.32 -35.22
C GLN A 198 60.98 -37.79 -36.06
N GLN A 199 61.26 -36.49 -36.00
CA GLN A 199 62.41 -35.89 -36.70
C GLN A 199 63.76 -36.37 -36.12
N ALA A 200 63.88 -36.43 -34.79
CA ALA A 200 65.07 -36.94 -34.12
C ALA A 200 65.26 -38.44 -34.37
N GLY A 201 64.18 -39.23 -34.39
CA GLY A 201 64.22 -40.66 -34.70
C GLY A 201 64.69 -40.94 -36.12
N THR A 202 64.24 -40.15 -37.11
CA THR A 202 64.71 -40.26 -38.50
C THR A 202 66.16 -39.80 -38.67
N ALA A 203 66.57 -38.70 -38.01
CA ALA A 203 67.95 -38.23 -38.01
C ALA A 203 68.90 -39.21 -37.29
N MET A 204 68.50 -39.75 -36.14
CA MET A 204 69.24 -40.79 -35.41
C MET A 204 69.37 -42.07 -36.24
N LEU A 205 68.30 -42.49 -36.92
CA LEU A 205 68.35 -43.64 -37.82
C LEU A 205 69.29 -43.39 -39.00
N ALA A 206 69.30 -42.17 -39.56
CA ALA A 206 70.23 -41.78 -40.62
C ALA A 206 71.69 -41.78 -40.13
N GLN A 207 71.97 -41.25 -38.94
CA GLN A 207 73.30 -41.22 -38.35
C GLN A 207 73.78 -42.62 -37.94
N ALA A 208 72.88 -43.45 -37.39
CA ALA A 208 73.15 -44.86 -37.11
C ALA A 208 73.36 -45.71 -38.38
N LYS A 209 72.80 -45.30 -39.52
CA LYS A 209 73.08 -45.93 -40.83
C LYS A 209 74.43 -45.49 -41.42
N GLN A 210 74.88 -44.26 -41.16
CA GLN A 210 76.19 -43.77 -41.62
C GLN A 210 77.36 -44.32 -40.79
N ALA A 211 77.17 -44.57 -39.49
CA ALA A 211 78.20 -45.14 -38.62
C ALA A 211 78.79 -46.48 -39.12
N PRO A 212 78.00 -47.53 -39.47
CA PRO A 212 78.55 -48.79 -39.97
C PRO A 212 79.15 -48.67 -41.38
N GLN A 213 78.66 -47.77 -42.23
CA GLN A 213 79.31 -47.51 -43.54
C GLN A 213 80.69 -46.88 -43.39
N SER A 214 80.88 -46.02 -42.39
CA SER A 214 82.18 -45.42 -42.07
C SER A 214 83.18 -46.46 -41.52
N VAL A 215 82.69 -47.44 -40.76
CA VAL A 215 83.52 -48.55 -40.25
C VAL A 215 83.89 -49.55 -41.36
N LEU A 216 82.99 -49.83 -42.30
CA LEU A 216 83.30 -50.65 -43.47
C LEU A 216 84.37 -49.99 -44.38
N SER A 217 84.38 -48.67 -44.48
CA SER A 217 85.45 -47.93 -45.18
C SER A 217 86.83 -48.07 -44.52
N LEU A 218 86.89 -48.29 -43.19
CA LEU A 218 88.14 -48.51 -42.45
C LEU A 218 88.60 -49.97 -42.47
N LEU A 219 87.72 -50.91 -42.87
CA LEU A 219 88.04 -52.33 -43.00
C LEU A 219 88.46 -52.70 -44.44
N GLN A 220 88.28 -51.80 -45.41
CA GLN A 220 88.61 -51.98 -46.83
C GLN A 220 89.78 -51.10 -47.31
N GLY A 221 90.37 -50.27 -46.45
CA GLY A 221 91.59 -49.49 -46.72
C GLY A 221 92.72 -49.92 -45.81
#